data_AF-A0A0J5QAF3-F1
#
_entry.id   AF-A0A0J5QAF3-F1
#
_cell.length_a   1.000
_cell.length_b   1.000
_cell.length_c   1.000
_cell.angle_alpha   90.00
_cell.angle_beta   90.00
_cell.angle_gamma   90.00
#
_symmetry.space_group_name_H-M   'P 1'
#
loop_
_entity.id
_entity.type
_entity.pdbx_description
1 polymer ?
#
loop_
_entity_poly.entity_id
_entity_poly.type
_entity_poly.pdbx_seq_one_letter_code
_entity_poly.pdbx_strand_id
1 'polypeptide(L)' 'MDHARCLEVQKPYLGPVEVHYTDWTPLHDRWEYFPEDIDKSDPWQFRNVLAT' A
#
# COMPACT_ATOMS: atom_id res chain seq x y z
N MET A 1 4.52 -14.94 18.04
CA MET A 1 3.29 -14.57 18.78
C MET A 1 2.10 -14.99 17.94
N ASP A 2 0.98 -15.36 18.57
CA ASP A 2 -0.27 -15.64 17.87
C ASP A 2 -1.02 -14.34 17.60
N HIS A 3 -1.11 -13.94 16.34
CA HIS A 3 -1.76 -12.68 15.95
C HIS A 3 -3.25 -12.66 16.29
N ALA A 4 -3.93 -13.82 16.24
CA ALA A 4 -5.36 -13.91 16.55
C ALA A 4 -5.58 -13.62 18.04
N ARG A 5 -4.75 -14.20 18.91
CA ARG A 5 -4.78 -13.93 20.34
C ARG A 5 -4.46 -12.47 20.67
N CYS A 6 -3.48 -11.87 20.00
CA CYS A 6 -3.16 -10.46 20.18
C CYS A 6 -4.34 -9.56 19.79
N LEU A 7 -4.95 -9.80 18.63
CA LEU A 7 -6.08 -9.01 18.13
C LEU A 7 -7.35 -9.20 18.95
N GLU A 8 -7.59 -10.38 19.52
CA GLU A 8 -8.70 -10.62 20.46
C GLU A 8 -8.65 -9.64 21.65
N VAL A 9 -7.46 -9.42 22.21
CA VAL A 9 -7.25 -8.49 23.32
C VAL A 9 -7.32 -7.03 22.88
N GLN A 10 -6.82 -6.70 21.68
CA GLN A 10 -6.71 -5.32 21.19
C GLN A 10 -8.00 -4.77 20.58
N LYS A 11 -8.82 -5.61 19.90
CA LYS A 11 -10.00 -5.21 19.13
C LYS A 11 -10.97 -4.25 19.85
N PRO A 12 -11.28 -4.41 21.15
CA PRO A 12 -12.13 -3.47 21.88
C PRO A 12 -11.62 -2.01 21.90
N TYR A 13 -10.34 -1.78 21.62
CA TYR A 13 -9.67 -0.49 21.68
C TYR A 13 -9.32 0.12 20.31
N LEU A 14 -9.58 -0.59 19.20
CA LEU A 14 -9.17 -0.17 17.86
C LEU A 14 -10.27 0.55 17.07
N GLY A 15 -11.51 0.59 17.59
CA GLY A 15 -12.66 1.03 16.82
C GLY A 15 -13.00 0.05 15.68
N PRO A 16 -13.64 0.52 14.60
CA PRO A 16 -13.88 -0.30 13.41
C PRO A 16 -12.55 -0.74 12.77
N VAL A 17 -12.37 -2.06 12.62
CA VAL A 17 -11.22 -2.65 11.90
C VAL A 17 -11.76 -3.21 10.59
N GLU A 18 -11.48 -2.52 9.50
CA GLU A 18 -12.10 -2.77 8.19
C GLU A 18 -11.07 -3.18 7.13
N VAL A 19 -11.58 -3.81 6.07
CA VAL A 19 -10.81 -4.17 4.89
C VAL A 19 -11.36 -3.44 3.68
N HIS A 20 -10.47 -2.80 2.93
CA HIS A 20 -10.82 -2.10 1.70
C HIS A 20 -9.85 -2.52 0.60
N TYR A 21 -10.39 -3.06 -0.49
CA TYR A 21 -9.64 -3.32 -1.72
C TYR A 21 -9.63 -2.07 -2.61
N THR A 22 -8.56 -1.88 -3.37
CA THR A 22 -8.40 -0.77 -4.32
C THR A 22 -7.62 -1.25 -5.54
N ASP A 23 -7.91 -0.67 -6.70
CA ASP A 23 -7.14 -0.84 -7.93
C ASP A 23 -5.93 0.10 -8.01
N TRP A 24 -5.74 0.97 -7.00
CA TRP A 24 -4.63 1.90 -6.95
C TRP A 24 -3.28 1.18 -6.97
N THR A 25 -2.34 1.75 -7.73
CA THR A 25 -0.93 1.33 -7.74
C THR A 25 -0.03 2.56 -7.70
N PRO A 26 1.27 2.43 -7.37
CA PRO A 26 2.23 3.53 -7.43
C PRO A 26 2.40 4.15 -8.82
N LEU A 27 1.90 3.50 -9.88
CA LEU A 27 1.90 4.01 -11.26
C LEU A 27 0.61 4.79 -11.62
N HIS A 28 -0.38 4.83 -10.74
CA HIS A 28 -1.62 5.60 -10.96
C HIS A 28 -1.33 7.10 -10.89
N ASP A 29 -1.86 7.88 -11.84
CA ASP A 29 -1.74 9.35 -11.92
C ASP A 29 -0.30 9.91 -11.82
N ARG A 30 0.66 9.26 -12.49
CA ARG A 30 2.07 9.72 -12.54
C ARG A 30 2.25 10.99 -13.38
N TRP A 31 3.33 11.71 -13.09
CA TRP A 31 3.61 13.00 -13.70
C TRP A 31 4.10 12.81 -15.15
N GLU A 32 3.48 13.48 -16.12
CA GLU A 32 3.82 13.30 -17.55
C GLU A 32 4.89 14.28 -18.07
N TYR A 33 5.11 15.43 -17.40
CA TYR A 33 6.01 16.48 -17.89
C TYR A 33 7.49 16.29 -17.53
N PHE A 34 7.84 15.31 -16.68
CA PHE A 34 9.24 15.00 -16.34
C PHE A 34 9.49 13.51 -16.47
N PRO A 35 10.65 13.10 -17.01
CA PRO A 35 11.00 11.69 -17.09
C PRO A 35 11.24 11.11 -15.69
N GLU A 36 10.66 9.94 -15.44
CA GLU A 36 10.81 9.18 -14.19
C GLU A 36 11.36 7.78 -14.47
N ASP A 37 12.19 7.27 -13.56
CA ASP A 37 12.80 5.94 -13.66
C ASP A 37 11.85 4.83 -13.16
N ILE A 38 10.84 4.51 -13.97
CA ILE A 38 9.75 3.57 -13.59
C ILE A 38 9.83 2.20 -14.26
N ASP A 39 9.30 1.19 -13.57
CA ASP A 39 9.06 -0.15 -14.09
C ASP A 39 7.57 -0.36 -14.40
N LYS A 40 7.23 -0.46 -15.70
CA LYS A 40 5.85 -0.70 -16.15
C LYS A 40 5.45 -2.17 -16.16
N SER A 41 6.39 -3.10 -15.98
CA SER A 41 6.12 -4.54 -16.00
C SER A 41 5.54 -5.05 -14.67
N ASP A 42 5.89 -4.39 -13.58
CA ASP A 42 5.36 -4.65 -12.24
C ASP A 42 5.14 -3.32 -11.49
N PRO A 43 3.87 -2.88 -11.32
CA PRO A 43 3.54 -1.63 -10.65
C PRO A 43 4.07 -1.50 -9.22
N TRP A 44 4.32 -2.61 -8.53
CA TRP A 44 4.69 -2.64 -7.11
C TRP A 44 6.20 -2.73 -6.85
N GLN A 45 7.02 -2.64 -7.90
CA GLN A 45 8.47 -2.52 -7.73
C GLN A 45 8.81 -1.31 -6.86
N PHE A 46 9.78 -1.49 -5.96
CA PHE A 46 10.17 -0.44 -5.01
C PHE A 46 10.61 0.85 -5.71
N ARG A 47 11.19 0.75 -6.92
CA ARG A 47 11.54 1.93 -7.73
C ARG A 47 10.34 2.81 -8.12
N ASN A 48 9.14 2.23 -8.18
CA ASN A 48 7.92 3.00 -8.44
C ASN A 48 7.38 3.68 -7.17
N VAL A 49 7.76 3.21 -5.97
CA VAL A 49 7.29 3.71 -4.67
C VAL A 49 8.23 4.75 -4.07
N LEU A 50 9.54 4.55 -4.24
CA LEU A 50 10.54 5.45 -3.72
C LEU A 50 10.40 6.83 -4.39
N ALA A 51 10.11 7.85 -3.60
CA ALA A 51 10.13 9.23 -4.07
C ALA A 51 11.59 9.67 -4.23
N THR A 52 12.07 9.75 -5.46
CA THR A 52 13.43 10.18 -5.84
C THR A 52 13.43 11.53 -6.53
#